data_AF-A0A8S2ZS17-F1
#
_entry.id   AF-A0A8S2ZS17-F1
#
_cell.length_a   1.000
_cell.length_b   1.000
_cell.length_c   1.000
_cell.angle_alpha   90.00
_cell.angle_beta   90.00
_cell.angle_gamma   90.00
#
_symmetry.space_group_name_H-M   'P 1'
#
loop_
_entity.id
_entity.type
_entity.pdbx_description
1 polymer ?
#
loop_
_entity_poly.entity_id
_entity_poly.type
_entity_poly.pdbx_seq_one_letter_code
_entity_poly.pdbx_strand_id
1 'polypeptide(L)' 'MKLYNLTLQRPGGITHVIHGNFSGPKQQEIVVSRGCVLEVLKPDPSTGKIHTLLTSNAFGIVRALHPIRLTGSNR' A
#
# COMPACT_ATOMS: atom_id res chain seq x y z
N MET A 1 -10.77 29.89 19.37
CA MET A 1 -10.78 29.57 17.92
C MET A 1 -10.85 28.05 17.77
N LYS A 2 -11.76 27.50 16.95
CA LYS A 2 -11.89 26.05 16.70
C LYS A 2 -11.58 25.78 15.23
N LEU A 3 -10.63 24.89 14.95
CA LEU A 3 -10.22 24.50 13.59
C LEU A 3 -10.37 22.98 13.40
N TYR A 4 -10.58 22.54 12.17
CA TYR A 4 -10.66 21.13 11.78
C TYR A 4 -9.82 20.89 10.52
N ASN A 5 -8.99 19.85 10.54
CA ASN A 5 -8.11 19.49 9.43
C ASN A 5 -8.75 18.40 8.55
N LEU A 6 -8.68 18.57 7.23
CA LEU A 6 -9.13 17.59 6.24
C LEU A 6 -8.16 17.55 5.05
N THR A 7 -7.81 16.35 4.59
CA THR A 7 -6.95 16.15 3.42
C THR A 7 -7.80 15.91 2.16
N LEU A 8 -7.70 16.80 1.17
CA LEU A 8 -8.41 16.66 -0.11
C LEU A 8 -7.67 15.74 -1.08
N GLN A 9 -6.37 15.95 -1.25
CA GLN A 9 -5.50 15.12 -2.07
C GLN A 9 -4.39 14.55 -1.20
N ARG A 10 -4.24 13.23 -1.24
CA ARG A 10 -3.20 12.53 -0.48
C ARG A 10 -1.82 12.74 -1.10
N PRO A 11 -0.73 12.61 -0.33
CA PRO A 11 0.63 12.66 -0.85
C PRO A 11 0.82 11.69 -2.02
N GLY A 12 1.46 12.12 -3.10
CA GLY A 12 1.73 11.27 -4.26
C GLY A 12 3.10 10.58 -4.26
N GLY A 13 4.07 11.11 -3.51
CA GLY A 13 5.43 10.56 -3.47
C GLY A 13 5.49 9.19 -2.79
N ILE A 14 6.15 8.21 -3.43
CA ILE A 14 6.39 6.88 -2.87
C ILE A 14 7.77 6.87 -2.21
N THR A 15 7.82 6.47 -0.94
CA THR A 15 9.07 6.38 -0.16
C THR A 15 9.56 4.94 -0.01
N HIS A 16 8.63 3.98 0.09
CA HIS A 16 8.93 2.57 0.21
C HIS A 16 7.92 1.77 -0.62
N VAL A 17 8.38 0.64 -1.15
CA VAL A 17 7.56 -0.27 -1.95
C VAL A 17 7.95 -1.70 -1.63
N ILE A 18 6.94 -2.56 -1.51
CA ILE A 18 7.11 -4.01 -1.42
C ILE A 18 6.11 -4.67 -2.36
N HIS A 19 6.42 -5.87 -2.85
CA HIS A 19 5.49 -6.67 -3.62
C HIS A 19 5.35 -8.06 -2.99
N GLY A 20 4.23 -8.72 -3.24
CA GLY A 20 3.94 -10.01 -2.62
C GLY A 20 2.53 -10.50 -2.91
N ASN A 21 2.18 -11.64 -2.31
CA ASN A 21 0.84 -12.19 -2.32
C ASN A 21 0.14 -11.79 -1.03
N PHE A 22 -0.53 -10.63 -1.01
CA PHE A 22 -1.14 -10.08 0.20
C PHE A 22 -2.62 -10.45 0.31
N SER A 23 -3.32 -10.67 -0.81
CA SER A 23 -4.74 -11.08 -0.79
C SER A 23 -4.94 -12.59 -0.91
N GLY A 24 -3.94 -13.32 -1.41
CA GLY A 24 -4.02 -14.78 -1.60
C GLY A 24 -3.07 -15.32 -2.67
N PRO A 25 -3.13 -16.64 -2.93
CA PRO A 25 -2.08 -17.31 -3.67
C PRO A 25 -2.15 -16.90 -5.14
N LYS A 26 -0.98 -16.74 -5.77
CA LYS A 26 -0.82 -16.32 -7.17
C LYS A 26 -1.36 -14.92 -7.52
N GLN A 27 -1.90 -14.17 -6.56
CA GLN A 27 -2.29 -12.78 -6.77
C GLN A 27 -1.14 -11.88 -6.31
N GLN A 28 -0.45 -11.21 -7.24
CA GLN A 28 0.60 -10.25 -6.88
C GLN A 28 -0.02 -8.86 -6.68
N GLU A 29 0.28 -8.26 -5.54
CA GLU A 29 0.02 -6.85 -5.27
C GLU A 29 1.29 -6.13 -4.85
N ILE A 30 1.21 -4.80 -4.88
CA ILE A 30 2.26 -3.89 -4.49
C ILE A 30 1.74 -3.10 -3.29
N VAL A 31 2.46 -3.10 -2.18
CA VAL A 31 2.17 -2.20 -1.06
C VAL A 31 3.16 -1.04 -1.11
N VAL A 32 2.64 0.18 -1.12
CA VAL A 32 3.45 1.40 -1.15
C VAL A 32 3.23 2.22 0.12
N SER A 33 4.29 2.87 0.58
CA SER A 33 4.21 3.93 1.58
C SER A 33 4.44 5.29 0.94
N ARG A 34 3.50 6.21 1.20
CA ARG A 34 3.60 7.62 0.83
C ARG A 34 3.87 8.51 2.05
N GLY A 35 4.80 8.08 2.91
CA GLY A 35 5.18 8.75 4.15
C GLY A 35 4.27 8.36 5.32
N CYS A 36 3.05 8.92 5.35
CA CYS A 36 2.06 8.64 6.41
C CYS A 36 0.84 7.83 5.92
N VAL A 37 0.80 7.51 4.62
CA VAL A 37 -0.26 6.75 3.97
C VAL A 37 0.30 5.42 3.48
N LEU A 38 -0.42 4.32 3.74
CA LEU A 38 -0.18 3.01 3.15
C LEU A 38 -1.23 2.73 2.09
N GLU A 39 -0.81 2.21 0.94
CA GLU A 39 -1.71 1.80 -0.13
C GLU A 39 -1.37 0.39 -0.60
N VAL A 40 -2.41 -0.36 -0.97
CA VAL A 40 -2.28 -1.63 -1.69
C VAL A 40 -2.71 -1.38 -3.12
N LEU A 41 -1.83 -1.68 -4.07
CA LEU A 41 -2.02 -1.50 -5.50
C LEU A 41 -2.03 -2.86 -6.19
N LYS A 42 -2.89 -3.04 -7.18
CA LYS A 42 -2.96 -4.23 -8.02
C LYS A 42 -2.67 -3.86 -9.46
N PRO A 43 -1.55 -4.34 -10.03
CA PRO A 43 -1.36 -4.27 -11.47
C PRO A 43 -2.32 -5.22 -12.18
N ASP A 44 -2.99 -4.73 -13.21
CA ASP A 44 -3.82 -5.53 -14.10
C ASP A 44 -2.96 -5.99 -15.28
N PRO A 45 -2.67 -7.31 -15.40
CA PRO A 45 -1.82 -7.82 -16.47
C PRO A 45 -2.47 -7.74 -17.86
N SER A 46 -3.79 -7.61 -17.94
CA SER A 46 -4.50 -7.53 -19.22
C SER A 46 -4.45 -6.12 -19.82
N THR A 47 -4.53 -5.08 -18.98
CA THR A 47 -4.57 -3.68 -19.43
C THR A 47 -3.25 -2.93 -19.20
N GLY A 48 -2.35 -3.46 -18.37
CA GLY A 48 -1.13 -2.77 -17.94
C GLY A 48 -1.37 -1.63 -16.96
N LYS A 49 -2.61 -1.42 -16.50
CA LYS A 49 -2.97 -0.36 -15.54
C LYS A 49 -2.74 -0.82 -14.10
N ILE A 50 -2.59 0.15 -13.20
CA ILE A 50 -2.45 -0.09 -11.76
C ILE A 50 -3.69 0.48 -11.06
N HIS A 51 -4.33 -0.34 -10.25
CA HIS A 51 -5.50 0.03 -9.47
C HIS A 51 -5.19 0.06 -7.98
N THR A 52 -5.59 1.12 -7.28
CA THR A 52 -5.53 1.17 -5.82
C THR A 52 -6.67 0.34 -5.24
N LEU A 53 -6.34 -0.72 -4.50
CA LEU A 53 -7.29 -1.58 -3.81
C LEU A 53 -7.66 -1.04 -2.43
N LEU A 54 -6.66 -0.52 -1.70
CA LEU A 54 -6.83 -0.02 -0.34
C LEU A 54 -5.94 1.19 -0.12
N THR A 55 -6.43 2.15 0.66
CA THR A 55 -5.67 3.30 1.16
C THR A 55 -5.97 3.50 2.63
N SER A 56 -4.94 3.61 3.46
CA SER A 56 -5.08 3.83 4.90
C SER A 56 -4.03 4.80 5.44
N ASN A 57 -4.44 5.67 6.37
CA ASN A 57 -3.50 6.54 7.09
C ASN A 57 -2.89 5.78 8.25
N ALA A 58 -1.56 5.72 8.30
CA ALA A 58 -0.83 5.19 9.45
C ALA A 58 -0.76 6.19 10.61
N PHE A 59 -1.08 7.47 10.37
CA PHE A 59 -0.95 8.57 11.34
C PHE A 59 0.44 8.64 12.02
N GLY A 60 1.48 8.27 11.27
CA GLY A 60 2.88 8.27 11.70
C GLY A 60 3.82 8.27 10.50
N ILE A 61 5.12 8.14 10.75
CA ILE A 61 6.14 8.11 9.70
C ILE A 61 6.57 6.67 9.44
N VAL A 62 6.28 6.15 8.25
CA VAL A 62 6.80 4.84 7.82
C VAL A 62 8.27 4.98 7.47
N ARG A 63 9.14 4.35 8.26
CA ARG A 63 10.61 4.38 8.08
C ARG A 63 11.19 3.12 7.45
N ALA A 64 10.43 2.04 7.44
CA ALA A 64 10.80 0.76 6.83
C ALA A 64 9.52 -0.02 6.51
N LEU A 65 9.56 -0.83 5.45
CA LEU A 65 8.45 -1.66 5.01
C LEU A 65 9.02 -2.97 4.45
N HIS A 66 8.66 -4.11 5.02
CA HIS A 66 9.17 -5.43 4.63
C HIS A 66 8.03 -6.46 4.60
N PRO A 67 7.92 -7.30 3.55
CA PRO A 67 7.02 -8.44 3.57
C PRO A 67 7.66 -9.61 4.32
N ILE A 68 6.83 -10.45 4.93
CA ILE A 68 7.24 -11.76 5.46
C ILE A 68 6.23 -12.83 5.03
N ARG A 69 6.74 -14.00 4.65
CA ARG A 69 5.94 -15.20 4.43
C ARG A 69 6.37 -16.25 5.45
N LEU A 70 5.40 -16.80 6.18
CA LEU A 70 5.67 -17.86 7.15
C LEU A 70 5.93 -19.19 6.44
N THR A 71 6.77 -20.03 7.03
CA THR A 71 7.06 -21.38 6.51
C THR A 71 5.78 -22.20 6.40
N GLY A 72 5.58 -22.88 5.27
CA GLY A 72 4.36 -23.64 4.99
C GLY A 72 3.11 -22.80 4.67
N SER A 73 3.21 -21.46 4.62
CA SER A 73 2.08 -20.61 4.21
C SER A 73 1.78 -20.79 2.73
N ASN A 74 0.70 -21.52 2.44
CA ASN A 74 0.17 -21.76 1.10
C ASN A 74 -0.94 -20.76 0.68
N ARG A 75 -1.16 -19.72 1.49
CA ARG A 75 -1.90 -18.52 1.06
C ARG A 75 -1.02 -17.60 0.21
#